data_AF-A0A1C4Z9F4-F1
#
_entry.id   AF-A0A1C4Z9F4-F1
#
_cell.length_a   1.000
_cell.length_b   1.000
_cell.length_c   1.000
_cell.angle_alpha   90.00
_cell.angle_beta   90.00
_cell.angle_gamma   90.00
#
_symmetry.space_group_name_H-M   'P 1'
#
loop_
_entity.id
_entity.type
_entity.pdbx_description
1 polymer ?
#
loop_
_entity_poly.entity_id
_entity_poly.type
_entity_poly.pdbx_seq_one_letter_code
_entity_poly.pdbx_strand_id
1 'polypeptide(L)'
;MDRTFQVDLRGVVDLLSHHLYGSPRVYVRELMQNAVDAITARRAGEPDAPALVRIFPPELTGDGTLRVHDTGIGLTEAQVHELLATIGRSSKRDELGFSRHEFLGQFGIGLLSCFLVADEIRVVTRHADEPTVLWTGYADGRYAVEVAPAAQQRPEIGTTVTLVPRRDADQWFATATVTELARLYGSLLPVTVRVGDTVTTTGGPPWPTAPGTGVDRPALARYARQLLGVDPFDVVPLSVPEAGLTGVAFILPTPVNPAARAGHRVYLKRMLLTEHADGLLPDWAFFAHCVIDAGELRPTASREALYEDALLTATREALGEQVRGWLVRLARHDPRRLGEFLQVHHLGVKALAVHDDEMLRLVDRWWPMETNVGTLTLAEFRQRHGVLRYAASLDEFRQLAAVAAAQDLAVVNAGYTYDTELIERLPTVDRSVLIERLEPSDLTTRFDAVDPAVELALRPFLAAAQRALERLGCEVVVRAYDPVSLPALYLVSRSAAFNDQLAATRDAADELWGGVLDALAASAPPDRPQLVLNHRNPLVRRVTTLDDPELVGLAVEALYGQALLLGHHPIRAADAALLNSSFLGLLGRAVPGRE
;
A
#
# COMPACT_ATOMS: atom_id res chain seq x y z
N MET A 1 -19.31 -5.68 52.97
CA MET A 1 -20.37 -5.14 52.08
C MET A 1 -19.71 -4.90 50.75
N ASP A 2 -19.92 -5.80 49.80
CA ASP A 2 -19.42 -5.60 48.45
C ASP A 2 -20.27 -4.52 47.77
N ARG A 3 -19.59 -3.58 47.12
CA ARG A 3 -20.21 -2.50 46.35
C ARG A 3 -19.89 -2.75 44.88
N THR A 4 -20.89 -2.68 44.02
CA THR A 4 -20.71 -2.74 42.57
C THR A 4 -20.21 -1.39 42.05
N PHE A 5 -19.34 -1.45 41.04
CA PHE A 5 -18.93 -0.25 40.30
C PHE A 5 -20.16 0.38 39.62
N GLN A 6 -20.31 1.70 39.77
CA GLN A 6 -21.29 2.48 39.03
C GLN A 6 -20.61 3.12 37.83
N VAL A 7 -21.24 3.02 36.66
CA VAL A 7 -20.75 3.59 35.41
C VAL A 7 -21.65 4.76 35.03
N ASP A 8 -21.07 5.94 34.80
CA ASP A 8 -21.80 7.12 34.32
C ASP A 8 -22.02 7.05 32.81
N LEU A 9 -23.29 6.97 32.38
CA LEU A 9 -23.67 6.89 30.97
C LEU A 9 -23.19 8.13 30.19
N ARG A 10 -23.15 9.32 30.80
CA ARG A 10 -22.67 10.53 30.12
C ARG A 10 -21.20 10.38 29.71
N GLY A 11 -20.37 9.94 30.67
CA GLY A 11 -18.97 9.64 30.40
C GLY A 11 -18.78 8.51 29.38
N VAL A 12 -19.69 7.53 29.32
CA VAL A 12 -19.67 6.47 28.28
C VAL A 12 -20.06 7.00 26.91
N VAL A 13 -21.08 7.86 26.81
CA VAL A 13 -21.46 8.50 25.53
C VAL A 13 -20.35 9.40 25.01
N ASP A 14 -19.72 10.18 25.89
CA ASP A 14 -18.55 10.99 25.55
C ASP A 14 -17.36 10.13 25.11
N LEU A 15 -17.12 8.99 25.77
CA LEU A 15 -16.08 8.05 25.37
C LEU A 15 -16.40 7.37 24.03
N LEU A 16 -17.67 7.02 23.80
CA LEU A 16 -18.15 6.46 22.53
C LEU A 16 -17.94 7.45 21.38
N SER A 17 -18.25 8.74 21.60
CA SER A 17 -18.13 9.78 20.58
C SER A 17 -16.69 10.16 20.24
N HIS A 18 -15.77 10.10 21.22
CA HIS A 18 -14.39 10.52 21.01
C HIS A 18 -13.42 9.35 20.70
N HIS A 19 -13.77 8.10 21.05
CA HIS A 19 -12.82 6.99 20.99
C HIS A 19 -13.34 5.70 20.34
N LEU A 20 -14.66 5.51 20.16
CA LEU A 20 -15.19 4.25 19.61
C LEU A 20 -15.87 4.41 18.25
N TYR A 21 -16.49 5.55 17.96
CA TYR A 21 -17.07 5.82 16.64
C TYR A 21 -16.38 7.02 16.01
N GLY A 22 -15.72 6.81 14.86
CA GLY A 22 -15.05 7.89 14.12
C GLY A 22 -16.02 8.84 13.41
N SER A 23 -17.31 8.47 13.31
CA SER A 23 -18.32 9.26 12.61
C SER A 23 -19.73 9.06 13.17
N PRO A 24 -20.57 10.13 13.26
CA PRO A 24 -21.98 10.02 13.60
C PRO A 24 -22.78 9.14 12.64
N ARG A 25 -22.30 8.90 11.40
CA ARG A 25 -22.97 8.12 10.34
C ARG A 25 -23.42 6.71 10.77
N VAL A 26 -22.74 6.13 11.77
CA VAL A 26 -22.97 4.76 12.23
C VAL A 26 -24.35 4.51 12.84
N TYR A 27 -25.09 5.55 13.25
CA TYR A 27 -26.38 5.36 13.92
C TYR A 27 -27.39 4.59 13.04
N VAL A 28 -27.43 4.85 11.72
CA VAL A 28 -28.29 4.12 10.78
C VAL A 28 -27.84 2.67 10.66
N ARG A 29 -26.52 2.42 10.60
CA ARG A 29 -25.95 1.07 10.56
C ARG A 29 -26.39 0.25 11.77
N GLU A 30 -26.23 0.81 12.98
CA GLU A 30 -26.56 0.12 14.23
C GLU A 30 -28.06 -0.16 14.35
N LEU A 31 -28.93 0.80 13.98
CA LEU A 31 -30.38 0.58 13.94
C LEU A 31 -30.79 -0.52 12.95
N MET A 32 -30.25 -0.48 11.72
CA MET A 32 -30.50 -1.53 10.72
C MET A 32 -29.97 -2.88 11.17
N GLN A 33 -28.81 -2.92 11.81
CA GLN A 33 -28.24 -4.16 12.32
C GLN A 33 -29.11 -4.79 13.41
N ASN A 34 -29.58 -3.98 14.36
CA ASN A 34 -30.49 -4.46 15.40
C ASN A 34 -31.81 -4.98 14.81
N ALA A 35 -32.36 -4.27 13.81
CA ALA A 35 -33.54 -4.71 13.09
C ALA A 35 -33.32 -6.05 12.35
N VAL A 36 -32.19 -6.21 11.67
CA VAL A 36 -31.83 -7.46 10.96
C VAL A 36 -31.63 -8.62 11.93
N ASP A 37 -30.94 -8.39 13.06
CA ASP A 37 -30.77 -9.40 14.11
C ASP A 37 -32.15 -9.84 14.66
N ALA A 38 -33.06 -8.88 14.92
CA ALA A 38 -34.41 -9.17 15.42
C ALA A 38 -35.29 -9.91 14.40
N ILE A 39 -35.19 -9.56 13.11
CA ILE A 39 -35.88 -10.25 12.01
C ILE A 39 -35.35 -11.67 11.84
N THR A 40 -34.03 -11.84 11.89
CA THR A 40 -33.38 -13.17 11.82
C THR A 40 -33.86 -14.05 12.97
N ALA A 41 -33.88 -13.52 14.21
CA ALA A 41 -34.36 -14.24 15.38
C ALA A 41 -35.83 -14.66 15.24
N ARG A 42 -36.69 -13.79 14.72
CA ARG A 42 -38.10 -14.14 14.46
C ARG A 42 -38.22 -15.26 13.43
N ARG A 43 -37.49 -15.12 12.31
CA ARG A 43 -37.56 -16.08 11.19
C ARG A 43 -36.98 -17.45 11.52
N ALA A 44 -36.14 -17.56 12.54
CA ALA A 44 -35.71 -18.86 13.05
C ALA A 44 -36.88 -19.68 13.61
N GLY A 45 -37.90 -19.03 14.19
CA GLY A 45 -39.13 -19.68 14.66
C GLY A 45 -40.31 -19.59 13.68
N GLU A 46 -40.36 -18.52 12.88
CA GLU A 46 -41.42 -18.22 11.90
C GLU A 46 -40.81 -17.92 10.52
N PRO A 47 -40.41 -18.92 9.71
CA PRO A 47 -39.66 -18.70 8.46
C PRO A 47 -40.35 -17.75 7.46
N ASP A 48 -41.68 -17.78 7.40
CA ASP A 48 -42.49 -16.96 6.50
C ASP A 48 -42.82 -15.56 7.05
N ALA A 49 -42.33 -15.21 8.26
CA ALA A 49 -42.56 -13.90 8.83
C ALA A 49 -42.02 -12.77 7.92
N PRO A 50 -42.66 -11.60 7.87
CA PRO A 50 -42.17 -10.46 7.10
C PRO A 50 -40.73 -10.07 7.50
N ALA A 51 -39.88 -9.74 6.52
CA ALA A 51 -38.54 -9.16 6.76
C ALA A 51 -38.45 -7.78 6.12
N LEU A 52 -38.88 -6.78 6.88
CA LEU A 52 -38.95 -5.42 6.41
C LEU A 52 -38.44 -4.46 7.49
N VAL A 53 -37.56 -3.56 7.07
CA VAL A 53 -37.14 -2.39 7.83
C VAL A 53 -37.65 -1.15 7.08
N ARG A 54 -38.42 -0.30 7.76
CA ARG A 54 -38.90 0.98 7.21
C ARG A 54 -38.33 2.13 8.02
N ILE A 55 -37.72 3.08 7.33
CA ILE A 55 -37.15 4.29 7.92
C ILE A 55 -37.95 5.49 7.42
N PHE A 56 -38.47 6.29 8.34
CA PHE A 56 -39.20 7.52 8.07
C PHE A 56 -38.45 8.71 8.65
N PRO A 57 -37.73 9.47 7.80
CA PRO A 57 -37.12 10.75 8.17
C PRO A 57 -38.14 11.81 8.62
N PRO A 58 -37.68 12.90 9.27
CA PRO A 58 -38.51 14.01 9.72
C PRO A 58 -39.45 14.58 8.65
N GLU A 59 -39.01 14.64 7.39
CA GLU A 59 -39.82 15.16 6.30
C GLU A 59 -41.04 14.27 5.97
N LEU A 60 -41.01 13.00 6.37
CA LEU A 60 -42.11 12.05 6.19
C LEU A 60 -42.95 11.87 7.45
N THR A 61 -42.34 11.98 8.63
CA THR A 61 -43.06 11.85 9.91
C THR A 61 -43.87 13.10 10.25
N GLY A 62 -43.39 14.28 9.84
CA GLY A 62 -44.04 15.58 10.04
C GLY A 62 -43.93 16.13 11.47
N ASP A 63 -43.25 15.43 12.38
CA ASP A 63 -43.09 15.82 13.79
C ASP A 63 -41.63 16.07 14.18
N GLY A 64 -40.73 16.14 13.20
CA GLY A 64 -39.31 16.37 13.44
C GLY A 64 -38.52 15.13 13.86
N THR A 65 -39.13 13.95 13.92
CA THR A 65 -38.47 12.72 14.39
C THR A 65 -38.07 11.78 13.25
N LEU A 66 -37.01 10.99 13.44
CA LEU A 66 -36.70 9.84 12.61
C LEU A 66 -37.29 8.58 13.25
N ARG A 67 -38.04 7.78 12.49
CA ARG A 67 -38.61 6.51 12.96
C ARG A 67 -38.08 5.33 12.15
N VAL A 68 -37.57 4.31 12.83
CA VAL A 68 -37.14 3.04 12.24
C VAL A 68 -38.06 1.94 12.76
N HIS A 69 -38.80 1.31 11.87
CA HIS A 69 -39.69 0.19 12.17
C HIS A 69 -39.10 -1.11 11.63
N ASP A 70 -39.13 -2.16 12.43
CA ASP A 70 -38.81 -3.50 12.00
C ASP A 70 -39.97 -4.47 12.30
N THR A 71 -40.00 -5.54 11.51
CA THR A 71 -40.92 -6.67 11.65
C THR A 71 -40.28 -7.84 12.42
N GLY A 72 -39.26 -7.55 13.24
CA GLY A 72 -38.52 -8.54 14.01
C GLY A 72 -39.31 -9.13 15.17
N ILE A 73 -38.61 -9.87 16.05
CA ILE A 73 -39.25 -10.65 17.12
C ILE A 73 -39.87 -9.78 18.24
N GLY A 74 -39.42 -8.53 18.38
CA GLY A 74 -39.81 -7.64 19.47
C GLY A 74 -39.12 -7.99 20.79
N LEU A 75 -39.40 -7.25 21.85
CA LEU A 75 -38.86 -7.48 23.19
C LEU A 75 -39.99 -7.54 24.23
N THR A 76 -39.77 -8.36 25.25
CA THR A 76 -40.59 -8.37 26.48
C THR A 76 -40.14 -7.28 27.45
N GLU A 77 -40.93 -6.97 28.47
CA GLU A 77 -40.57 -5.97 29.49
C GLU A 77 -39.27 -6.34 30.22
N ALA A 78 -39.11 -7.62 30.55
CA ALA A 78 -37.89 -8.13 31.18
C ALA A 78 -36.66 -7.95 30.28
N GLN A 79 -36.79 -8.23 28.98
CA GLN A 79 -35.72 -8.05 28.00
C GLN A 79 -35.37 -6.57 27.78
N VAL A 80 -36.34 -5.66 27.84
CA VAL A 80 -36.09 -4.21 27.79
C VAL A 80 -35.20 -3.78 28.97
N HIS A 81 -35.50 -4.24 30.19
CA HIS A 81 -34.66 -3.97 31.35
C HIS A 81 -33.26 -4.60 31.25
N GLU A 82 -33.17 -5.81 30.71
CA GLU A 82 -31.89 -6.50 30.57
C GLU A 82 -31.00 -5.86 29.48
N LEU A 83 -31.56 -5.53 28.32
CA LEU A 83 -30.82 -5.20 27.11
C LEU A 83 -30.70 -3.70 26.83
N LEU A 84 -31.69 -2.91 27.22
CA LEU A 84 -31.70 -1.47 26.96
C LEU A 84 -31.30 -0.65 28.18
N ALA A 85 -31.56 -1.16 29.40
CA ALA A 85 -31.24 -0.44 30.63
C ALA A 85 -29.88 -0.81 31.26
N THR A 86 -29.20 -1.87 30.78
CA THR A 86 -27.89 -2.29 31.31
C THR A 86 -26.81 -2.20 30.23
N ILE A 87 -25.88 -1.26 30.37
CA ILE A 87 -24.75 -1.09 29.44
C ILE A 87 -23.87 -2.35 29.44
N GLY A 88 -23.59 -2.90 28.25
CA GLY A 88 -22.64 -4.00 28.08
C GLY A 88 -23.19 -5.40 28.35
N ARG A 89 -24.48 -5.55 28.71
CA ARG A 89 -25.19 -6.84 28.62
C ARG A 89 -25.90 -6.95 27.28
N SER A 90 -25.33 -7.75 26.41
CA SER A 90 -26.06 -8.30 25.26
C SER A 90 -26.66 -9.64 25.71
N SER A 91 -27.87 -9.99 25.24
CA SER A 91 -28.54 -11.31 25.46
C SER A 91 -27.77 -12.51 24.90
N LYS A 92 -26.50 -12.31 24.52
CA LYS A 92 -25.73 -13.14 23.60
C LYS A 92 -24.45 -13.69 24.24
N ARG A 93 -24.38 -13.71 25.58
CA ARG A 93 -23.38 -14.45 26.35
C ARG A 93 -24.08 -15.63 27.04
N ASP A 94 -23.95 -16.83 26.50
CA ASP A 94 -24.27 -18.06 27.26
C ASP A 94 -23.25 -18.23 28.40
N GLU A 95 -23.65 -18.92 29.48
CA GLU A 95 -22.86 -19.26 30.67
C GLU A 95 -21.54 -20.04 30.36
N LEU A 96 -21.33 -20.42 29.10
CA LEU A 96 -20.18 -21.20 28.60
C LEU A 96 -19.29 -20.45 27.60
N GLY A 97 -19.53 -19.15 27.33
CA GLY A 97 -18.59 -18.31 26.57
C GLY A 97 -18.49 -18.56 25.06
N PHE A 98 -19.40 -19.36 24.46
CA PHE A 98 -19.50 -19.51 23.01
C PHE A 98 -20.65 -18.63 22.48
N SER A 99 -20.31 -17.55 21.77
CA SER A 99 -21.29 -16.70 21.09
C SER A 99 -22.00 -17.48 19.98
N ARG A 100 -23.34 -17.43 19.91
CA ARG A 100 -24.08 -17.90 18.72
C ARG A 100 -23.59 -17.12 17.49
N HIS A 101 -23.03 -17.85 16.51
CA HIS A 101 -22.33 -17.31 15.35
C HIS A 101 -23.25 -16.61 14.33
N GLU A 102 -24.57 -16.56 14.54
CA GLU A 102 -25.51 -15.96 13.58
C GLU A 102 -25.66 -14.43 13.72
N PHE A 103 -25.36 -13.85 14.89
CA PHE A 103 -25.66 -12.42 15.15
C PHE A 103 -24.43 -11.52 15.06
N LEU A 104 -24.57 -10.31 14.50
CA LEU A 104 -23.48 -9.33 14.37
C LEU A 104 -23.31 -8.47 15.65
N GLY A 105 -24.38 -8.32 16.44
CA GLY A 105 -24.50 -7.45 17.62
C GLY A 105 -23.93 -7.98 18.95
N GLN A 106 -22.61 -7.97 19.21
CA GLN A 106 -22.04 -8.61 20.42
C GLN A 106 -21.87 -7.69 21.67
N PHE A 107 -21.71 -6.38 21.50
CA PHE A 107 -21.30 -5.48 22.61
C PHE A 107 -22.46 -4.82 23.38
N GLY A 108 -23.69 -4.84 22.86
CA GLY A 108 -24.84 -4.23 23.53
C GLY A 108 -24.83 -2.69 23.60
N ILE A 109 -23.97 -2.03 22.81
CA ILE A 109 -23.82 -0.56 22.79
C ILE A 109 -24.43 0.10 21.54
N GLY A 110 -24.98 -0.68 20.60
CA GLY A 110 -25.43 -0.16 19.30
C GLY A 110 -26.49 0.93 19.41
N LEU A 111 -27.41 0.83 20.38
CA LEU A 111 -28.42 1.87 20.61
C LEU A 111 -27.81 3.17 21.16
N LEU A 112 -26.70 3.10 21.91
CA LEU A 112 -26.02 4.28 22.44
C LEU A 112 -25.40 5.13 21.33
N SER A 113 -25.06 4.53 20.18
CA SER A 113 -24.58 5.28 19.01
C SER A 113 -25.60 6.31 18.50
N CYS A 114 -26.89 6.13 18.79
CA CYS A 114 -27.92 7.08 18.40
C CYS A 114 -27.81 8.39 19.18
N PHE A 115 -27.27 8.38 20.40
CA PHE A 115 -27.04 9.61 21.18
C PHE A 115 -25.96 10.53 20.59
N LEU A 116 -25.20 10.07 19.58
CA LEU A 116 -24.33 10.95 18.80
C LEU A 116 -25.13 12.04 18.06
N VAL A 117 -26.37 11.71 17.67
CA VAL A 117 -27.23 12.55 16.82
C VAL A 117 -28.63 12.82 17.40
N ALA A 118 -28.97 12.25 18.56
CA ALA A 118 -30.28 12.36 19.21
C ALA A 118 -30.16 12.69 20.70
N ASP A 119 -31.06 13.53 21.23
CA ASP A 119 -31.14 13.80 22.68
C ASP A 119 -32.05 12.79 23.41
N GLU A 120 -33.00 12.21 22.68
CA GLU A 120 -33.99 11.27 23.21
C GLU A 120 -34.23 10.13 22.21
N ILE A 121 -34.30 8.91 22.74
CA ILE A 121 -34.59 7.67 21.99
C ILE A 121 -35.84 7.04 22.59
N ARG A 122 -36.88 6.84 21.78
CA ARG A 122 -38.10 6.14 22.17
C ARG A 122 -38.17 4.80 21.47
N VAL A 123 -38.41 3.72 22.20
CA VAL A 123 -38.57 2.37 21.68
C VAL A 123 -39.96 1.88 22.03
N VAL A 124 -40.72 1.50 21.01
CA VAL A 124 -42.04 0.87 21.15
C VAL A 124 -41.94 -0.53 20.57
N THR A 125 -42.11 -1.56 21.40
CA THR A 125 -41.83 -2.95 21.00
C THR A 125 -42.92 -3.90 21.50
N ARG A 126 -43.22 -4.92 20.70
CA ARG A 126 -44.19 -5.96 21.04
C ARG A 126 -43.66 -7.34 20.63
N HIS A 127 -43.56 -8.23 21.60
CA HIS A 127 -43.17 -9.63 21.42
C HIS A 127 -44.41 -10.53 21.40
N ALA A 128 -44.64 -11.24 20.29
CA ALA A 128 -45.78 -12.15 20.15
C ALA A 128 -47.11 -11.53 20.64
N ASP A 129 -47.83 -12.25 21.52
CA ASP A 129 -49.08 -11.81 22.14
C ASP A 129 -48.89 -11.05 23.46
N GLU A 130 -47.66 -10.71 23.83
CA GLU A 130 -47.37 -9.94 25.04
C GLU A 130 -47.78 -8.46 24.90
N PRO A 131 -48.01 -7.77 26.03
CA PRO A 131 -48.25 -6.33 26.03
C PRO A 131 -47.10 -5.56 25.39
N THR A 132 -47.44 -4.52 24.64
CA THR A 132 -46.48 -3.56 24.08
C THR A 132 -45.74 -2.85 25.19
N VAL A 133 -44.42 -2.76 25.07
CA VAL A 133 -43.54 -2.06 26.00
C VAL A 133 -43.04 -0.76 25.37
N LEU A 134 -43.07 0.30 26.16
CA LEU A 134 -42.58 1.63 25.85
C LEU A 134 -41.31 1.86 26.66
N TRP A 135 -40.21 2.18 26.00
CA TRP A 135 -38.96 2.57 26.64
C TRP A 135 -38.53 3.94 26.11
N THR A 136 -38.15 4.85 26.99
CA THR A 136 -37.60 6.16 26.60
C THR A 136 -36.28 6.36 27.30
N GLY A 137 -35.22 6.57 26.54
CA GLY A 137 -33.88 6.87 27.04
C GLY A 137 -33.45 8.28 26.66
N TYR A 138 -32.74 8.93 27.57
CA TYR A 138 -32.21 10.28 27.40
C TYR A 138 -30.68 10.26 27.39
N ALA A 139 -30.07 11.17 26.63
CA ALA A 139 -28.61 11.29 26.55
C ALA A 139 -27.94 11.55 27.91
N ASP A 140 -28.72 12.00 28.89
CA ASP A 140 -28.25 12.36 30.22
C ASP A 140 -28.14 11.19 31.20
N GLY A 141 -28.46 9.96 30.77
CA GLY A 141 -28.40 8.74 31.59
C GLY A 141 -29.74 8.23 32.09
N ARG A 142 -30.80 9.04 32.04
CA ARG A 142 -32.11 8.64 32.52
C ARG A 142 -32.84 7.77 31.51
N TYR A 143 -33.67 6.85 32.00
CA TYR A 143 -34.62 6.13 31.16
C TYR A 143 -35.94 5.89 31.91
N ALA A 144 -37.01 5.65 31.17
CA ALA A 144 -38.32 5.27 31.67
C ALA A 144 -38.83 4.03 30.90
N VAL A 145 -39.55 3.16 31.60
CA VAL A 145 -40.17 1.95 31.02
C VAL A 145 -41.62 1.90 31.46
N GLU A 146 -42.52 1.70 30.51
CA GLU A 146 -43.95 1.60 30.74
C GLU A 146 -44.55 0.50 29.86
N VAL A 147 -45.51 -0.25 30.39
CA VAL A 147 -46.36 -1.13 29.57
C VAL A 147 -47.48 -0.28 28.96
N ALA A 148 -47.61 -0.34 27.63
CA ALA A 148 -48.59 0.47 26.93
C ALA A 148 -50.03 0.12 27.39
N PRO A 149 -50.90 1.10 27.62
CA PRO A 149 -52.31 0.84 27.91
C PRO A 149 -52.99 0.17 26.70
N ALA A 150 -54.13 -0.51 26.92
CA ALA A 150 -54.83 -1.27 25.88
C ALA A 150 -55.11 -0.47 24.59
N ALA A 151 -55.37 0.83 24.70
CA ALA A 151 -55.63 1.73 23.56
C ALA A 151 -54.38 2.09 22.74
N GLN A 152 -53.18 1.83 23.24
CA GLN A 152 -51.89 2.17 22.62
C GLN A 152 -51.06 0.92 22.29
N GLN A 153 -51.70 -0.26 22.29
CA GLN A 153 -51.04 -1.50 21.91
C GLN A 153 -50.63 -1.45 20.44
N ARG A 154 -49.37 -1.81 20.17
CA ARG A 154 -48.86 -1.97 18.80
C ARG A 154 -49.61 -3.13 18.16
N PRO A 155 -50.20 -2.96 16.96
CA PRO A 155 -50.97 -4.03 16.32
C PRO A 155 -50.08 -5.19 15.84
N GLU A 156 -48.83 -4.90 15.50
CA GLU A 156 -47.89 -5.84 14.88
C GLU A 156 -46.73 -6.19 15.83
N ILE A 157 -46.17 -7.39 15.66
CA ILE A 157 -44.95 -7.86 16.34
C ILE A 157 -43.71 -7.15 15.79
N GLY A 158 -42.72 -6.87 16.63
CA GLY A 158 -41.47 -6.17 16.29
C GLY A 158 -41.29 -4.85 17.03
N THR A 159 -40.43 -3.98 16.50
CA THR A 159 -40.02 -2.77 17.21
C THR A 159 -40.13 -1.51 16.34
N THR A 160 -40.31 -0.36 16.99
CA THR A 160 -40.20 0.97 16.41
C THR A 160 -39.28 1.82 17.28
N VAL A 161 -38.17 2.26 16.71
CA VAL A 161 -37.23 3.18 17.36
C VAL A 161 -37.46 4.58 16.79
N THR A 162 -37.74 5.55 17.64
CA THR A 162 -37.91 6.96 17.29
C THR A 162 -36.77 7.75 17.89
N LEU A 163 -36.07 8.52 17.06
CA LEU A 163 -35.00 9.42 17.47
C LEU A 163 -35.52 10.85 17.44
N VAL A 164 -35.37 11.56 18.54
CA VAL A 164 -35.56 13.02 18.60
C VAL A 164 -34.18 13.66 18.36
N PRO A 165 -34.00 14.39 17.25
CA PRO A 165 -32.71 14.96 16.90
C PRO A 165 -32.22 15.91 17.98
N ARG A 166 -30.92 15.87 18.25
CA ARG A 166 -30.27 16.89 19.07
C ARG A 166 -30.18 18.19 18.30
N ARG A 167 -29.95 19.30 19.01
CA ARG A 167 -29.66 20.58 18.38
C ARG A 167 -28.44 20.46 17.44
N ASP A 168 -28.56 21.02 16.24
CA ASP A 168 -27.54 21.05 15.19
C ASP A 168 -27.22 19.68 14.54
N ALA A 169 -28.09 18.67 14.70
CA ALA A 169 -27.95 17.36 14.04
C ALA A 169 -28.94 17.10 12.89
N ASP A 170 -29.73 18.09 12.50
CA ASP A 170 -30.81 17.95 11.49
C ASP A 170 -30.30 17.36 10.16
N GLN A 171 -29.09 17.73 9.74
CA GLN A 171 -28.44 17.23 8.53
C GLN A 171 -28.28 15.70 8.49
N TRP A 172 -28.13 15.06 9.66
CA TRP A 172 -27.99 13.61 9.77
C TRP A 172 -29.32 12.89 9.58
N PHE A 173 -30.43 13.59 9.79
CA PHE A 173 -31.79 13.06 9.71
C PHE A 173 -32.44 13.35 8.36
N ALA A 174 -31.87 14.26 7.56
CA ALA A 174 -32.38 14.60 6.24
C ALA A 174 -32.60 13.35 5.38
N THR A 175 -33.73 13.30 4.67
CA THR A 175 -34.13 12.13 3.87
C THR A 175 -33.03 11.64 2.92
N ALA A 176 -32.31 12.57 2.27
CA ALA A 176 -31.21 12.24 1.38
C ALA A 176 -30.06 11.52 2.12
N THR A 177 -29.62 12.07 3.26
CA THR A 177 -28.56 11.51 4.11
C THR A 177 -28.92 10.11 4.58
N VAL A 178 -30.11 9.94 5.14
CA VAL A 178 -30.58 8.64 5.65
C VAL A 178 -30.67 7.59 4.54
N THR A 179 -31.14 7.99 3.36
CA THR A 179 -31.21 7.11 2.18
C THR A 179 -29.81 6.68 1.73
N GLU A 180 -28.85 7.60 1.72
CA GLU A 180 -27.45 7.29 1.37
C GLU A 180 -26.83 6.33 2.39
N LEU A 181 -27.00 6.58 3.69
CA LEU A 181 -26.49 5.72 4.76
C LEU A 181 -27.12 4.32 4.72
N ALA A 182 -28.43 4.24 4.50
CA ALA A 182 -29.13 2.96 4.38
C ALA A 182 -28.65 2.15 3.17
N ARG A 183 -28.35 2.80 2.03
CA ARG A 183 -27.75 2.14 0.85
C ARG A 183 -26.30 1.74 1.11
N LEU A 184 -25.52 2.62 1.71
CA LEU A 184 -24.11 2.40 2.01
C LEU A 184 -23.94 1.15 2.88
N TYR A 185 -24.61 1.11 4.03
CA TYR A 185 -24.43 0.03 4.98
C TYR A 185 -25.24 -1.23 4.65
N GLY A 186 -26.46 -1.05 4.15
CA GLY A 186 -27.46 -2.10 4.10
C GLY A 186 -27.80 -2.65 2.71
N SER A 187 -27.14 -2.20 1.63
CA SER A 187 -27.52 -2.59 0.27
C SER A 187 -27.57 -4.11 0.05
N LEU A 188 -26.67 -4.86 0.67
CA LEU A 188 -26.56 -6.31 0.51
C LEU A 188 -27.42 -7.12 1.48
N LEU A 189 -28.11 -6.49 2.43
CA LEU A 189 -28.82 -7.19 3.50
C LEU A 189 -29.88 -8.16 2.95
N PRO A 190 -30.11 -9.30 3.65
CA PRO A 190 -31.10 -10.31 3.24
C PRO A 190 -32.55 -9.91 3.55
N VAL A 191 -32.78 -8.70 4.06
CA VAL A 191 -34.10 -8.14 4.39
C VAL A 191 -34.40 -6.98 3.46
N THR A 192 -35.67 -6.63 3.27
CA THR A 192 -36.00 -5.40 2.53
C THR A 192 -35.81 -4.19 3.43
N VAL A 193 -35.02 -3.21 3.01
CA VAL A 193 -34.89 -1.92 3.69
C VAL A 193 -35.49 -0.82 2.81
N ARG A 194 -36.33 0.03 3.40
CA ARG A 194 -36.96 1.17 2.73
C ARG A 194 -36.78 2.45 3.52
N VAL A 195 -36.48 3.54 2.83
CA VAL A 195 -36.55 4.91 3.37
C VAL A 195 -37.73 5.62 2.69
N GLY A 196 -38.82 5.85 3.43
CA GLY A 196 -40.12 6.14 2.84
C GLY A 196 -40.53 5.05 1.83
N ASP A 197 -40.81 5.45 0.59
CA ASP A 197 -41.14 4.52 -0.50
C ASP A 197 -39.90 4.00 -1.26
N THR A 198 -38.70 4.51 -0.96
CA THR A 198 -37.47 4.15 -1.67
C THR A 198 -36.86 2.87 -1.09
N VAL A 199 -36.79 1.80 -1.88
CA VAL A 199 -36.04 0.58 -1.52
C VAL A 199 -34.54 0.84 -1.65
N THR A 200 -33.76 0.49 -0.62
CA THR A 200 -32.30 0.70 -0.59
C THR A 200 -31.49 -0.58 -0.77
N THR A 201 -32.10 -1.74 -0.57
CA THR A 201 -31.49 -3.07 -0.76
C THR A 201 -31.49 -3.51 -2.22
N THR A 202 -30.43 -4.20 -2.66
CA THR A 202 -30.23 -4.64 -4.04
C THR A 202 -30.64 -6.10 -4.30
N GLY A 203 -31.07 -6.83 -3.27
CA GLY A 203 -31.46 -8.24 -3.38
C GLY A 203 -30.29 -9.23 -3.21
N GLY A 204 -29.11 -8.75 -2.80
CA GLY A 204 -27.93 -9.58 -2.50
C GLY A 204 -26.65 -9.08 -3.19
N PRO A 205 -25.53 -9.77 -2.95
CA PRO A 205 -24.26 -9.47 -3.59
C PRO A 205 -24.30 -9.72 -5.11
N PRO A 206 -23.61 -8.91 -5.92
CA PRO A 206 -23.52 -9.10 -7.37
C PRO A 206 -22.57 -10.23 -7.78
N TRP A 207 -21.81 -10.80 -6.83
CA TRP A 207 -20.95 -11.96 -7.04
C TRP A 207 -21.61 -13.25 -6.56
N PRO A 208 -21.18 -14.41 -7.06
CA PRO A 208 -21.73 -15.67 -6.61
C PRO A 208 -21.33 -15.99 -5.16
N THR A 209 -22.29 -16.43 -4.36
CA THR A 209 -22.06 -16.87 -2.97
C THR A 209 -21.86 -18.38 -2.84
N ALA A 210 -22.11 -19.14 -3.91
CA ALA A 210 -21.95 -20.59 -3.92
C ALA A 210 -20.74 -20.99 -4.80
N PRO A 211 -19.85 -21.87 -4.31
CA PRO A 211 -18.69 -22.35 -5.08
C PRO A 211 -19.10 -22.95 -6.43
N GLY A 212 -18.30 -22.71 -7.47
CA GLY A 212 -18.53 -23.26 -8.81
C GLY A 212 -19.61 -22.58 -9.63
N THR A 213 -20.30 -21.58 -9.08
CA THR A 213 -21.27 -20.78 -9.83
C THR A 213 -20.56 -19.83 -10.79
N GLY A 214 -21.05 -19.75 -12.03
CA GLY A 214 -20.52 -18.84 -13.04
C GLY A 214 -20.62 -17.37 -12.62
N VAL A 215 -19.69 -16.56 -13.11
CA VAL A 215 -19.55 -15.15 -12.73
C VAL A 215 -20.11 -14.27 -13.85
N ASP A 216 -21.08 -13.42 -13.53
CA ASP A 216 -21.57 -12.38 -14.45
C ASP A 216 -20.56 -11.22 -14.51
N ARG A 217 -19.57 -11.38 -15.39
CA ARG A 217 -18.51 -10.39 -15.59
C ARG A 217 -19.05 -9.01 -15.99
N PRO A 218 -20.02 -8.87 -16.92
CA PRO A 218 -20.65 -7.57 -17.20
C PRO A 218 -21.30 -6.90 -16.00
N ALA A 219 -22.03 -7.66 -15.16
CA ALA A 219 -22.63 -7.10 -13.95
C ALA A 219 -21.57 -6.61 -12.95
N LEU A 220 -20.50 -7.38 -12.77
CA LEU A 220 -19.39 -7.00 -11.89
C LEU A 220 -18.57 -5.83 -12.42
N ALA A 221 -18.39 -5.71 -13.74
CA ALA A 221 -17.75 -4.54 -14.34
C ALA A 221 -18.59 -3.27 -14.10
N ARG A 222 -19.93 -3.36 -14.22
CA ARG A 222 -20.83 -2.23 -13.92
C ARG A 222 -20.77 -1.85 -12.44
N TYR A 223 -20.74 -2.84 -11.55
CA TYR A 223 -20.60 -2.63 -10.12
C TYR A 223 -19.24 -1.98 -9.79
N ALA A 224 -18.15 -2.47 -10.37
CA ALA A 224 -16.82 -1.90 -10.23
C ALA A 224 -16.77 -0.45 -10.71
N ARG A 225 -17.38 -0.13 -11.87
CA ARG A 225 -17.44 1.25 -12.38
C ARG A 225 -18.20 2.20 -11.44
N GLN A 226 -19.28 1.72 -10.81
CA GLN A 226 -20.02 2.51 -9.83
C GLN A 226 -19.23 2.72 -8.53
N LEU A 227 -18.45 1.72 -8.10
CA LEU A 227 -17.67 1.77 -6.87
C LEU A 227 -16.35 2.53 -7.02
N LEU A 228 -15.60 2.23 -8.09
CA LEU A 228 -14.23 2.68 -8.32
C LEU A 228 -14.12 3.82 -9.34
N GLY A 229 -15.21 4.14 -10.05
CA GLY A 229 -15.22 5.14 -11.12
C GLY A 229 -14.56 4.68 -12.42
N VAL A 230 -13.96 3.49 -12.46
CA VAL A 230 -13.23 2.94 -13.61
C VAL A 230 -13.61 1.49 -13.90
N ASP A 231 -13.44 1.05 -15.14
CA ASP A 231 -13.57 -0.36 -15.48
C ASP A 231 -12.34 -1.14 -14.99
N PRO A 232 -12.52 -2.28 -14.30
CA PRO A 232 -11.40 -3.07 -13.82
C PRO A 232 -10.66 -3.72 -14.99
N PHE A 233 -9.34 -3.87 -14.87
CA PHE A 233 -8.52 -4.64 -15.80
C PHE A 233 -8.99 -6.09 -15.89
N ASP A 234 -9.28 -6.70 -14.74
CA ASP A 234 -9.89 -8.02 -14.65
C ASP A 234 -10.65 -8.19 -13.32
N VAL A 235 -11.43 -9.26 -13.24
CA VAL A 235 -12.19 -9.65 -12.05
C VAL A 235 -11.80 -11.06 -11.64
N VAL A 236 -11.36 -11.19 -10.39
CA VAL A 236 -10.95 -12.46 -9.78
C VAL A 236 -11.98 -12.84 -8.71
N PRO A 237 -12.76 -13.92 -8.91
CA PRO A 237 -13.65 -14.43 -7.87
C PRO A 237 -12.84 -14.92 -6.68
N LEU A 238 -13.30 -14.62 -5.47
CA LEU A 238 -12.65 -14.97 -4.22
C LEU A 238 -13.58 -15.82 -3.37
N SER A 239 -13.04 -16.88 -2.79
CA SER A 239 -13.75 -17.73 -1.83
C SER A 239 -12.78 -18.27 -0.79
N VAL A 240 -13.09 -18.08 0.49
CA VAL A 240 -12.35 -18.68 1.62
C VAL A 240 -13.38 -19.30 2.58
N PRO A 241 -13.71 -20.59 2.42
CA PRO A 241 -14.77 -21.26 3.19
C PRO A 241 -14.59 -21.18 4.71
N GLU A 242 -13.35 -21.24 5.20
CA GLU A 242 -12.99 -21.18 6.62
C GLU A 242 -13.39 -19.87 7.28
N ALA A 243 -13.39 -18.77 6.50
CA ALA A 243 -13.83 -17.46 6.96
C ALA A 243 -15.31 -17.18 6.64
N GLY A 244 -16.01 -18.14 6.01
CA GLY A 244 -17.32 -17.91 5.40
C GLY A 244 -17.29 -16.78 4.37
N LEU A 245 -16.16 -16.61 3.66
CA LEU A 245 -15.89 -15.46 2.81
C LEU A 245 -16.19 -15.76 1.35
N THR A 246 -16.96 -14.88 0.72
CA THR A 246 -17.15 -14.84 -0.73
C THR A 246 -17.00 -13.41 -1.23
N GLY A 247 -16.48 -13.22 -2.44
CA GLY A 247 -16.26 -11.89 -2.96
C GLY A 247 -15.55 -11.87 -4.29
N VAL A 248 -15.02 -10.69 -4.61
CA VAL A 248 -14.26 -10.45 -5.84
C VAL A 248 -13.09 -9.52 -5.56
N ALA A 249 -11.98 -9.77 -6.22
CA ALA A 249 -10.88 -8.82 -6.39
C ALA A 249 -11.02 -8.18 -7.78
N PHE A 250 -11.13 -6.86 -7.80
CA PHE A 250 -11.02 -6.03 -8.99
C PHE A 250 -9.56 -5.67 -9.19
N ILE A 251 -8.98 -6.10 -10.30
CA ILE A 251 -7.63 -5.69 -10.70
C ILE A 251 -7.73 -4.30 -11.31
N LEU A 252 -7.01 -3.35 -10.74
CA LEU A 252 -7.11 -1.95 -11.15
C LEU A 252 -6.47 -1.76 -12.53
N PRO A 253 -7.01 -0.88 -13.39
CA PRO A 253 -6.45 -0.64 -14.73
C PRO A 253 -5.29 0.37 -14.74
N THR A 254 -5.04 1.04 -13.62
CA THR A 254 -4.06 2.13 -13.48
C THR A 254 -2.98 1.80 -12.46
N PRO A 255 -1.79 2.41 -12.57
CA PRO A 255 -0.72 2.20 -11.60
C PRO A 255 -1.17 2.66 -10.21
N VAL A 256 -0.81 1.89 -9.19
CA VAL A 256 -1.10 2.20 -7.79
C VAL A 256 0.22 2.32 -7.04
N ASN A 257 0.33 3.31 -6.16
CA ASN A 257 1.49 3.45 -5.31
C ASN A 257 1.47 2.33 -4.24
N PRO A 258 2.53 1.50 -4.10
CA PRO A 258 2.59 0.48 -3.05
C PRO A 258 2.45 1.03 -1.63
N ALA A 259 2.86 2.28 -1.41
CA ALA A 259 2.70 2.94 -0.11
C ALA A 259 1.25 3.40 0.16
N ALA A 260 0.41 3.48 -0.88
CA ALA A 260 -1.00 3.75 -0.70
C ALA A 260 -1.69 2.46 -0.24
N ARG A 261 -2.34 2.50 0.92
CA ARG A 261 -3.12 1.37 1.40
C ARG A 261 -4.33 1.19 0.49
N ALA A 262 -4.46 -0.01 -0.09
CA ALA A 262 -5.62 -0.37 -0.87
C ALA A 262 -6.82 -0.46 0.09
N GLY A 263 -7.71 0.53 0.06
CA GLY A 263 -8.92 0.45 0.86
C GLY A 263 -9.81 -0.66 0.33
N HIS A 264 -9.90 -1.79 1.01
CA HIS A 264 -10.78 -2.89 0.62
C HIS A 264 -12.17 -2.73 1.23
N ARG A 265 -13.21 -3.09 0.48
CA ARG A 265 -14.59 -3.04 0.97
C ARG A 265 -14.98 -4.37 1.61
N VAL A 266 -15.33 -4.33 2.90
CA VAL A 266 -15.63 -5.53 3.68
C VAL A 266 -17.04 -5.46 4.24
N TYR A 267 -17.81 -6.49 3.95
CA TYR A 267 -19.10 -6.77 4.55
C TYR A 267 -18.94 -7.91 5.55
N LEU A 268 -19.64 -7.82 6.68
CA LEU A 268 -19.84 -8.92 7.60
C LEU A 268 -21.30 -9.30 7.60
N LYS A 269 -21.59 -10.54 7.19
CA LYS A 269 -22.96 -11.06 7.02
C LYS A 269 -23.86 -10.05 6.29
N ARG A 270 -23.35 -9.52 5.19
CA ARG A 270 -23.99 -8.55 4.27
C ARG A 270 -24.27 -7.15 4.84
N MET A 271 -23.74 -6.82 6.02
CA MET A 271 -23.69 -5.46 6.53
C MET A 271 -22.30 -4.87 6.25
N LEU A 272 -22.21 -3.68 5.67
CA LEU A 272 -20.91 -3.04 5.43
C LEU A 272 -20.23 -2.74 6.78
N LEU A 273 -19.02 -3.27 6.95
CA LEU A 273 -18.15 -2.93 8.07
C LEU A 273 -17.38 -1.66 7.76
N THR A 274 -16.64 -1.67 6.65
CA THR A 274 -15.75 -0.57 6.23
C THR A 274 -15.51 -0.60 4.72
N GLU A 275 -15.22 0.57 4.15
CA GLU A 275 -14.80 0.74 2.75
C GLU A 275 -13.27 0.76 2.59
N HIS A 276 -12.56 0.82 3.72
CA HIS A 276 -11.11 0.97 3.78
C HIS A 276 -10.52 -0.03 4.78
N ALA A 277 -10.79 -1.32 4.58
CA ALA A 277 -10.12 -2.35 5.34
C ALA A 277 -8.67 -2.45 4.88
N ASP A 278 -7.75 -2.20 5.80
CA ASP A 278 -6.33 -2.47 5.63
C ASP A 278 -6.02 -3.93 5.97
N GLY A 279 -4.93 -4.46 5.41
CA GLY A 279 -4.43 -5.79 5.78
C GLY A 279 -5.37 -6.96 5.42
N LEU A 280 -6.28 -6.79 4.45
CA LEU A 280 -7.08 -7.91 3.95
C LEU A 280 -6.31 -8.74 2.93
N LEU A 281 -5.50 -8.09 2.10
CA LEU A 281 -4.59 -8.73 1.15
C LEU A 281 -3.14 -8.63 1.64
N PRO A 282 -2.23 -9.48 1.13
CA PRO A 282 -0.80 -9.29 1.30
C PRO A 282 -0.32 -7.97 0.67
N ASP A 283 0.75 -7.39 1.22
CA ASP A 283 1.27 -6.07 0.81
C ASP A 283 1.64 -5.97 -0.68
N TRP A 284 2.06 -7.08 -1.31
CA TRP A 284 2.40 -7.10 -2.74
C TRP A 284 1.18 -6.95 -3.66
N ALA A 285 -0.03 -7.24 -3.17
CA ALA A 285 -1.26 -7.26 -3.97
C ALA A 285 -1.99 -5.91 -4.00
N PHE A 286 -1.26 -4.80 -3.79
CA PHE A 286 -1.81 -3.43 -3.74
C PHE A 286 -2.53 -2.99 -5.03
N PHE A 287 -2.30 -3.68 -6.15
CA PHE A 287 -3.00 -3.44 -7.42
C PHE A 287 -4.43 -4.00 -7.48
N ALA A 288 -4.87 -4.72 -6.44
CA ALA A 288 -6.19 -5.30 -6.34
C ALA A 288 -7.06 -4.57 -5.30
N HIS A 289 -8.31 -4.30 -5.66
CA HIS A 289 -9.34 -3.82 -4.73
C HIS A 289 -10.35 -4.95 -4.47
N CYS A 290 -10.54 -5.31 -3.20
CA CYS A 290 -11.40 -6.42 -2.83
C CYS A 290 -12.75 -5.90 -2.37
N VAL A 291 -13.81 -6.57 -2.80
CA VAL A 291 -15.14 -6.44 -2.23
C VAL A 291 -15.57 -7.83 -1.77
N ILE A 292 -15.65 -8.00 -0.45
CA ILE A 292 -15.89 -9.30 0.18
C ILE A 292 -17.05 -9.24 1.16
N ASP A 293 -17.74 -10.36 1.33
CA ASP A 293 -18.65 -10.63 2.43
C ASP A 293 -18.10 -11.82 3.22
N ALA A 294 -17.95 -11.67 4.53
CA ALA A 294 -17.42 -12.71 5.41
C ALA A 294 -18.38 -13.01 6.57
N GLY A 295 -18.47 -14.29 6.95
CA GLY A 295 -19.32 -14.75 8.05
C GLY A 295 -18.60 -14.81 9.39
N GLU A 296 -17.33 -15.24 9.37
CA GLU A 296 -16.59 -15.65 10.57
C GLU A 296 -15.49 -14.66 11.00
N LEU A 297 -15.12 -13.71 10.12
CA LEU A 297 -14.17 -12.66 10.47
C LEU A 297 -14.72 -11.74 11.56
N ARG A 298 -13.84 -11.37 12.49
CA ARG A 298 -14.23 -10.59 13.68
C ARG A 298 -13.97 -9.11 13.45
N PRO A 299 -14.94 -8.22 13.73
CA PRO A 299 -14.68 -6.79 13.76
C PRO A 299 -14.02 -6.37 15.08
N THR A 300 -13.32 -5.24 15.04
CA THR A 300 -12.91 -4.49 16.23
C THR A 300 -14.14 -3.97 17.01
N ALA A 301 -13.92 -3.48 18.24
CA ALA A 301 -14.99 -2.92 19.07
C ALA A 301 -15.68 -1.69 18.42
N SER A 302 -14.92 -0.86 17.70
CA SER A 302 -15.45 0.27 16.91
C SER A 302 -16.25 -0.18 15.68
N ARG A 303 -15.99 -1.40 15.20
CA ARG A 303 -16.50 -1.93 13.94
C ARG A 303 -16.15 -1.06 12.74
N GLU A 304 -14.91 -0.59 12.72
CA GLU A 304 -14.36 0.17 11.61
C GLU A 304 -13.19 -0.58 10.94
N ALA A 305 -12.67 -1.60 11.61
CA ALA A 305 -11.62 -2.49 11.13
C ALA A 305 -11.89 -3.93 11.56
N LEU A 306 -11.18 -4.87 10.92
CA LEU A 306 -11.12 -6.27 11.33
C LEU A 306 -10.16 -6.43 12.51
N TYR A 307 -10.46 -7.39 13.38
CA TYR A 307 -9.60 -7.76 14.49
C TYR A 307 -8.47 -8.66 13.99
N GLU A 308 -7.23 -8.31 14.35
CA GLU A 308 -6.04 -9.03 13.91
C GLU A 308 -5.91 -10.37 14.69
N ASP A 309 -6.32 -11.46 14.05
CA ASP A 309 -6.23 -12.82 14.59
C ASP A 309 -5.68 -13.83 13.56
N ALA A 310 -5.56 -15.09 14.00
CA ALA A 310 -5.05 -16.18 13.16
C ALA A 310 -5.97 -16.46 11.96
N LEU A 311 -7.29 -16.26 12.09
CA LEU A 311 -8.23 -16.48 11.00
C LEU A 311 -8.08 -15.40 9.92
N LEU A 312 -7.94 -14.13 10.31
CA LEU A 312 -7.67 -13.03 9.38
C LEU A 312 -6.33 -13.24 8.66
N THR A 313 -5.30 -13.68 9.38
CA THR A 313 -3.98 -14.00 8.81
C THR A 313 -4.08 -15.10 7.75
N ALA A 314 -4.72 -16.24 8.08
CA ALA A 314 -4.92 -17.33 7.13
C ALA A 314 -5.79 -16.91 5.93
N THR A 315 -6.79 -16.07 6.16
CA THR A 315 -7.64 -15.52 5.11
C THR A 315 -6.84 -14.65 4.14
N ARG A 316 -5.98 -13.76 4.67
CA ARG A 316 -5.09 -12.90 3.87
C ARG A 316 -4.19 -13.72 2.96
N GLU A 317 -3.58 -14.78 3.51
CA GLU A 317 -2.77 -15.71 2.75
C GLU A 317 -3.58 -16.39 1.65
N ALA A 318 -4.73 -16.99 1.98
CA ALA A 318 -5.60 -17.68 1.02
C ALA A 318 -6.13 -16.76 -0.11
N LEU A 319 -6.40 -15.49 0.19
CA LEU A 319 -6.75 -14.49 -0.82
C LEU A 319 -5.55 -14.16 -1.72
N GLY A 320 -4.37 -13.99 -1.14
CA GLY A 320 -3.12 -13.81 -1.87
C GLY A 320 -2.82 -14.96 -2.84
N GLU A 321 -3.01 -16.19 -2.39
CA GLU A 321 -2.87 -17.42 -3.20
C GLU A 321 -3.81 -17.40 -4.42
N GLN A 322 -5.06 -16.96 -4.24
CA GLN A 322 -6.04 -16.88 -5.34
C GLN A 322 -5.68 -15.80 -6.36
N VAL A 323 -5.22 -14.62 -5.90
CA VAL A 323 -4.74 -13.54 -6.78
C VAL A 323 -3.47 -13.98 -7.52
N ARG A 324 -2.51 -14.64 -6.85
CA ARG A 324 -1.33 -15.20 -7.50
C ARG A 324 -1.71 -16.24 -8.54
N GLY A 325 -2.62 -17.17 -8.19
CA GLY A 325 -3.12 -18.18 -9.11
C GLY A 325 -3.79 -17.58 -10.34
N TRP A 326 -4.48 -16.44 -10.22
CA TRP A 326 -4.99 -15.69 -11.38
C TRP A 326 -3.86 -15.18 -12.27
N LEU A 327 -2.82 -14.57 -11.70
CA LEU A 327 -1.69 -14.02 -12.46
C LEU A 327 -0.93 -15.12 -13.21
N VAL A 328 -0.71 -16.27 -12.57
CA VAL A 328 -0.12 -17.47 -13.19
C VAL A 328 -0.96 -17.97 -14.36
N ARG A 329 -2.30 -18.02 -14.20
CA ARG A 329 -3.20 -18.41 -15.29
C ARG A 329 -3.17 -17.38 -16.43
N LEU A 330 -3.13 -16.09 -16.13
CA LEU A 330 -3.02 -15.03 -17.13
C LEU A 330 -1.76 -15.24 -17.98
N ALA A 331 -0.63 -15.51 -17.34
CA ALA A 331 0.64 -15.75 -18.02
C ALA A 331 0.63 -16.98 -18.94
N ARG A 332 -0.13 -18.03 -18.60
CA ARG A 332 -0.20 -19.26 -19.41
C ARG A 332 -1.15 -19.13 -20.60
N HIS A 333 -2.25 -18.37 -20.46
CA HIS A 333 -3.32 -18.35 -21.45
C HIS A 333 -3.37 -17.08 -22.32
N ASP A 334 -2.90 -15.93 -21.81
CA ASP A 334 -2.92 -14.66 -22.53
C ASP A 334 -1.67 -13.81 -22.23
N PRO A 335 -0.51 -14.15 -22.84
CA PRO A 335 0.74 -13.42 -22.62
C PRO A 335 0.68 -11.94 -23.04
N ARG A 336 -0.15 -11.61 -24.03
CA ARG A 336 -0.33 -10.23 -24.48
C ARG A 336 -0.95 -9.39 -23.37
N ARG A 337 -2.03 -9.89 -22.75
CA ARG A 337 -2.69 -9.23 -21.63
C ARG A 337 -1.83 -9.24 -20.36
N LEU A 338 -1.00 -10.28 -20.14
CA LEU A 338 0.03 -10.22 -19.10
C LEU A 338 0.99 -9.02 -19.33
N GLY A 339 1.45 -8.79 -20.56
CA GLY A 339 2.30 -7.64 -20.89
C GLY A 339 1.65 -6.31 -20.54
N GLU A 340 0.37 -6.12 -20.88
CA GLU A 340 -0.42 -4.93 -20.49
C GLU A 340 -0.49 -4.78 -18.96
N PHE A 341 -0.74 -5.89 -18.24
CA PHE A 341 -0.77 -5.89 -16.77
C PHE A 341 0.59 -5.48 -16.18
N LEU A 342 1.69 -6.08 -16.67
CA LEU A 342 3.04 -5.80 -16.17
C LEU A 342 3.45 -4.36 -16.40
N GLN A 343 3.13 -3.76 -17.55
CA GLN A 343 3.44 -2.33 -17.81
C GLN A 343 2.85 -1.41 -16.73
N VAL A 344 1.66 -1.75 -16.22
CA VAL A 344 0.98 -0.96 -15.20
C VAL A 344 1.43 -1.34 -13.78
N HIS A 345 1.61 -2.64 -13.49
CA HIS A 345 1.70 -3.20 -12.14
C HIS A 345 3.02 -3.91 -11.80
N HIS A 346 4.08 -3.69 -12.59
CA HIS A 346 5.37 -4.36 -12.42
C HIS A 346 5.92 -4.27 -11.00
N LEU A 347 5.73 -3.16 -10.29
CA LEU A 347 6.28 -3.00 -8.95
C LEU A 347 5.71 -4.01 -7.94
N GLY A 348 4.42 -4.33 -8.01
CA GLY A 348 3.80 -5.34 -7.14
C GLY A 348 4.20 -6.76 -7.53
N VAL A 349 4.37 -6.98 -8.83
CA VAL A 349 4.89 -8.26 -9.35
C VAL A 349 6.34 -8.48 -8.93
N LYS A 350 7.18 -7.46 -9.03
CA LYS A 350 8.58 -7.48 -8.57
C LYS A 350 8.66 -7.73 -7.07
N ALA A 351 7.87 -7.01 -6.26
CA ALA A 351 7.82 -7.22 -4.81
C ALA A 351 7.48 -8.67 -4.43
N LEU A 352 6.47 -9.26 -5.09
CA LEU A 352 6.13 -10.67 -4.90
C LEU A 352 7.25 -11.62 -5.36
N ALA A 353 7.88 -11.31 -6.51
CA ALA A 353 8.96 -12.11 -7.10
C ALA A 353 10.26 -12.12 -6.28
N VAL A 354 10.44 -11.22 -5.30
CA VAL A 354 11.56 -11.31 -4.35
C VAL A 354 11.43 -12.52 -3.42
N HIS A 355 10.20 -12.99 -3.16
CA HIS A 355 9.94 -14.08 -2.22
C HIS A 355 9.27 -15.31 -2.85
N ASP A 356 8.68 -15.20 -4.04
CA ASP A 356 8.00 -16.30 -4.74
C ASP A 356 8.73 -16.76 -6.00
N ASP A 357 8.98 -18.07 -6.14
CA ASP A 357 9.75 -18.65 -7.24
C ASP A 357 9.00 -18.65 -8.58
N GLU A 358 7.67 -18.83 -8.58
CA GLU A 358 6.87 -18.83 -9.81
C GLU A 358 6.80 -17.42 -10.38
N MET A 359 6.67 -16.44 -9.50
CA MET A 359 6.64 -15.02 -9.85
C MET A 359 8.01 -14.53 -10.33
N LEU A 360 9.10 -15.00 -9.74
CA LEU A 360 10.44 -14.73 -10.25
C LEU A 360 10.63 -15.26 -11.69
N ARG A 361 10.13 -16.47 -11.98
CA ARG A 361 10.14 -17.02 -13.35
C ARG A 361 9.29 -16.20 -14.33
N LEU A 362 8.21 -15.57 -13.86
CA LEU A 362 7.40 -14.68 -14.70
C LEU A 362 8.14 -13.38 -15.01
N VAL A 363 8.75 -12.76 -14.00
CA VAL A 363 9.58 -11.55 -14.18
C VAL A 363 10.73 -11.84 -15.13
N ASP A 364 11.47 -12.93 -14.90
CA ASP A 364 12.59 -13.36 -15.75
C ASP A 364 12.21 -13.47 -17.23
N ARG A 365 11.03 -14.01 -17.52
CA ARG A 365 10.57 -14.29 -18.89
C ARG A 365 9.90 -13.11 -19.57
N TRP A 366 9.15 -12.30 -18.84
CA TRP A 366 8.19 -11.37 -19.43
C TRP A 366 8.45 -9.90 -19.10
N TRP A 367 9.25 -9.60 -18.07
CA TRP A 367 9.49 -8.22 -17.68
C TRP A 367 10.70 -7.64 -18.45
N PRO A 368 10.49 -6.61 -19.29
CA PRO A 368 11.57 -5.91 -19.97
C PRO A 368 12.44 -5.10 -18.99
N MET A 369 13.74 -5.35 -19.01
CA MET A 369 14.75 -4.63 -18.24
C MET A 369 15.51 -3.63 -19.12
N GLU A 370 15.94 -2.52 -18.53
CA GLU A 370 16.85 -1.59 -19.18
C GLU A 370 18.25 -2.20 -19.25
N THR A 371 18.87 -2.15 -20.43
CA THR A 371 20.24 -2.62 -20.66
C THR A 371 20.97 -1.64 -21.58
N ASN A 372 22.30 -1.69 -21.63
CA ASN A 372 23.08 -0.84 -22.54
C ASN A 372 22.92 -1.21 -24.03
N VAL A 373 22.31 -2.36 -24.32
CA VAL A 373 22.01 -2.85 -25.68
C VAL A 373 20.51 -2.80 -26.02
N GLY A 374 19.77 -1.93 -25.32
CA GLY A 374 18.32 -1.76 -25.47
C GLY A 374 17.54 -2.47 -24.36
N THR A 375 16.25 -2.71 -24.61
CA THR A 375 15.37 -3.33 -23.63
C THR A 375 15.26 -4.84 -23.89
N LEU A 376 15.56 -5.65 -22.87
CA LEU A 376 15.52 -7.12 -22.96
C LEU A 376 14.98 -7.71 -21.66
N THR A 377 14.30 -8.85 -21.73
CA THR A 377 14.02 -9.64 -20.52
C THR A 377 15.29 -10.32 -20.01
N LEU A 378 15.32 -10.72 -18.74
CA LEU A 378 16.48 -11.45 -18.19
C LEU A 378 16.71 -12.77 -18.93
N ALA A 379 15.63 -13.46 -19.33
CA ALA A 379 15.70 -14.67 -20.13
C ALA A 379 16.33 -14.41 -21.52
N GLU A 380 15.88 -13.38 -22.23
CA GLU A 380 16.44 -12.99 -23.54
C GLU A 380 17.92 -12.57 -23.42
N PHE A 381 18.25 -11.81 -22.37
CA PHE A 381 19.61 -11.36 -22.12
C PHE A 381 20.56 -12.55 -21.95
N ARG A 382 20.21 -13.52 -21.10
CA ARG A 382 21.00 -14.75 -20.91
C ARG A 382 21.10 -15.59 -22.17
N GLN A 383 20.03 -15.66 -22.95
CA GLN A 383 20.05 -16.39 -24.22
C GLN A 383 21.06 -15.80 -25.22
N ARG A 384 21.24 -14.47 -25.21
CA ARG A 384 22.16 -13.76 -26.12
C ARG A 384 23.59 -13.66 -25.59
N HIS A 385 23.78 -13.47 -24.29
CA HIS A 385 25.07 -13.12 -23.70
C HIS A 385 25.63 -14.16 -22.71
N GLY A 386 24.84 -15.20 -22.38
CA GLY A 386 25.22 -16.31 -21.50
C GLY A 386 25.22 -15.94 -20.00
N VAL A 387 26.04 -14.95 -19.62
CA VAL A 387 26.16 -14.48 -18.23
C VAL A 387 25.34 -13.22 -18.03
N LEU A 388 24.52 -13.20 -16.97
CA LEU A 388 23.71 -12.06 -16.58
C LEU A 388 24.58 -11.03 -15.84
N ARG A 389 25.19 -10.13 -16.60
CA ARG A 389 25.98 -9.01 -16.08
C ARG A 389 25.06 -7.87 -15.68
N TYR A 390 25.23 -7.33 -14.48
CA TYR A 390 24.38 -6.25 -13.99
C TYR A 390 25.14 -5.21 -13.16
N ALA A 391 24.61 -3.99 -13.16
CA ALA A 391 25.02 -2.91 -12.26
C ALA A 391 23.95 -2.72 -11.19
N ALA A 392 24.33 -2.60 -9.92
CA ALA A 392 23.39 -2.65 -8.79
C ALA A 392 22.70 -1.29 -8.51
N SER A 393 23.18 -0.21 -9.12
CA SER A 393 22.56 1.11 -9.05
C SER A 393 22.47 1.76 -10.43
N LEU A 394 21.56 2.73 -10.55
CA LEU A 394 21.38 3.49 -11.79
C LEU A 394 22.63 4.30 -12.14
N ASP A 395 23.34 4.80 -11.14
CA ASP A 395 24.57 5.57 -11.33
C ASP A 395 25.73 4.68 -11.78
N GLU A 396 25.91 3.50 -11.15
CA GLU A 396 26.84 2.47 -11.62
C GLU A 396 26.53 2.08 -13.07
N PHE A 397 25.25 1.84 -13.39
CA PHE A 397 24.84 1.47 -14.74
C PHE A 397 25.22 2.54 -15.77
N ARG A 398 24.96 3.83 -15.48
CA ARG A 398 25.30 4.94 -16.37
C ARG A 398 26.80 5.07 -16.60
N GLN A 399 27.62 4.89 -15.57
CA GLN A 399 29.08 4.89 -15.66
C GLN A 399 29.58 3.74 -16.56
N LEU A 400 29.01 2.55 -16.39
CA LEU A 400 29.45 1.33 -17.06
C LEU A 400 28.94 1.23 -18.50
N ALA A 401 27.74 1.69 -18.80
CA ALA A 401 27.02 1.38 -20.04
C ALA A 401 27.80 1.74 -21.31
N ALA A 402 28.41 2.93 -21.37
CA ALA A 402 29.13 3.42 -22.54
C ALA A 402 30.45 2.65 -22.78
N VAL A 403 31.18 2.33 -21.71
CA VAL A 403 32.45 1.58 -21.77
C VAL A 403 32.17 0.12 -22.08
N ALA A 404 31.17 -0.47 -21.44
CA ALA A 404 30.74 -1.84 -21.68
C ALA A 404 30.27 -2.03 -23.13
N ALA A 405 29.46 -1.10 -23.68
CA ALA A 405 29.01 -1.18 -25.07
C ALA A 405 30.19 -1.14 -26.06
N ALA A 406 31.20 -0.32 -25.78
CA ALA A 406 32.38 -0.23 -26.63
C ALA A 406 33.30 -1.47 -26.57
N GLN A 407 33.18 -2.27 -25.51
CA GLN A 407 33.88 -3.53 -25.31
C GLN A 407 33.01 -4.76 -25.65
N ASP A 408 31.89 -4.56 -26.34
CA ASP A 408 30.92 -5.61 -26.70
C ASP A 408 30.37 -6.39 -25.49
N LEU A 409 30.27 -5.71 -24.34
CA LEU A 409 29.73 -6.22 -23.09
C LEU A 409 28.32 -5.67 -22.88
N ALA A 410 27.36 -6.59 -22.79
CA ALA A 410 26.01 -6.26 -22.37
C ALA A 410 25.94 -6.20 -20.83
N VAL A 411 25.20 -5.22 -20.31
CA VAL A 411 24.98 -4.99 -18.88
C VAL A 411 23.53 -4.63 -18.65
N VAL A 412 22.93 -5.23 -17.63
CA VAL A 412 21.56 -4.93 -17.15
C VAL A 412 21.62 -3.84 -16.08
N ASN A 413 20.70 -2.89 -16.16
CA ASN A 413 20.46 -1.93 -15.08
C ASN A 413 19.60 -2.61 -14.00
N ALA A 414 20.19 -2.89 -12.82
CA ALA A 414 19.49 -3.45 -11.66
C ALA A 414 19.25 -2.40 -10.56
N GLY A 415 19.41 -1.12 -10.89
CA GLY A 415 19.31 -0.01 -9.94
C GLY A 415 17.90 0.47 -9.62
N TYR A 416 16.87 -0.09 -10.25
CA TYR A 416 15.47 0.18 -9.89
C TYR A 416 15.00 -0.75 -8.76
N THR A 417 13.89 -0.38 -8.12
CA THR A 417 13.35 -1.10 -6.95
C THR A 417 13.18 -2.60 -7.24
N TYR A 418 13.74 -3.42 -6.36
CA TYR A 418 13.78 -4.90 -6.39
C TYR A 418 14.65 -5.54 -7.47
N ASP A 419 15.19 -4.81 -8.45
CA ASP A 419 15.82 -5.45 -9.61
C ASP A 419 17.11 -6.18 -9.26
N THR A 420 17.91 -5.64 -8.33
CA THR A 420 19.11 -6.31 -7.83
C THR A 420 18.75 -7.59 -7.08
N GLU A 421 17.78 -7.52 -6.17
CA GLU A 421 17.32 -8.67 -5.38
C GLU A 421 16.76 -9.79 -6.27
N LEU A 422 16.03 -9.43 -7.33
CA LEU A 422 15.49 -10.37 -8.31
C LEU A 422 16.61 -11.08 -9.09
N ILE A 423 17.61 -10.35 -9.57
CA ILE A 423 18.75 -10.91 -10.30
C ILE A 423 19.58 -11.82 -9.39
N GLU A 424 19.89 -11.39 -8.18
CA GLU A 424 20.68 -12.15 -7.21
C GLU A 424 19.97 -13.43 -6.72
N ARG A 425 18.63 -13.41 -6.67
CA ARG A 425 17.83 -14.58 -6.32
C ARG A 425 17.68 -15.59 -7.46
N LEU A 426 17.81 -15.16 -8.71
CA LEU A 426 17.54 -16.01 -9.88
C LEU A 426 18.31 -17.36 -9.88
N PRO A 427 19.60 -17.43 -9.47
CA PRO A 427 20.35 -18.68 -9.34
C PRO A 427 19.80 -19.66 -8.28
N THR A 428 19.06 -19.17 -7.28
CA THR A 428 18.45 -20.04 -6.27
C THR A 428 17.27 -20.83 -6.84
N VAL A 429 16.62 -20.29 -7.87
CA VAL A 429 15.45 -20.87 -8.54
C VAL A 429 15.86 -21.66 -9.79
N ASP A 430 16.88 -21.20 -10.51
CA ASP A 430 17.48 -21.88 -11.65
C ASP A 430 19.01 -21.86 -11.54
N ARG A 431 19.58 -23.01 -11.15
CA ARG A 431 21.04 -23.16 -10.94
C ARG A 431 21.87 -23.04 -12.21
N SER A 432 21.25 -23.04 -13.40
CA SER A 432 21.97 -22.82 -14.67
C SER A 432 22.32 -21.35 -14.90
N VAL A 433 21.71 -20.45 -14.13
CA VAL A 433 21.88 -19.01 -14.26
C VAL A 433 23.21 -18.56 -13.67
N LEU A 434 24.05 -17.99 -14.52
CA LEU A 434 25.28 -17.34 -14.12
C LEU A 434 25.03 -15.83 -14.01
N ILE A 435 25.36 -15.26 -12.86
CA ILE A 435 25.30 -13.82 -12.61
C ILE A 435 26.70 -13.27 -12.37
N GLU A 436 26.95 -12.04 -12.81
CA GLU A 436 28.20 -11.31 -12.57
C GLU A 436 27.82 -9.86 -12.27
N ARG A 437 28.04 -9.41 -11.03
CA ARG A 437 27.93 -7.98 -10.72
C ARG A 437 29.14 -7.28 -11.33
N LEU A 438 28.91 -6.25 -12.13
CA LEU A 438 29.96 -5.41 -12.67
C LEU A 438 30.09 -4.16 -11.83
N GLU A 439 31.31 -3.89 -11.37
CA GLU A 439 31.67 -2.66 -10.70
C GLU A 439 32.54 -1.78 -11.64
N PRO A 440 32.50 -0.44 -11.51
CA PRO A 440 33.37 0.44 -12.28
C PRO A 440 34.86 0.08 -12.17
N SER A 441 35.31 -0.38 -11.00
CA SER A 441 36.68 -0.84 -10.77
C SER A 441 37.06 -2.08 -11.58
N ASP A 442 36.11 -2.97 -11.91
CA ASP A 442 36.40 -4.18 -12.69
C ASP A 442 36.87 -3.85 -14.10
N LEU A 443 36.49 -2.67 -14.62
CA LEU A 443 36.94 -2.18 -15.92
C LEU A 443 38.44 -1.92 -15.96
N THR A 444 39.09 -1.60 -14.83
CA THR A 444 40.54 -1.31 -14.78
C THR A 444 41.38 -2.48 -15.25
N THR A 445 40.97 -3.70 -14.92
CA THR A 445 41.67 -4.93 -15.32
C THR A 445 41.55 -5.23 -16.81
N ARG A 446 40.61 -4.58 -17.50
CA ARG A 446 40.33 -4.76 -18.93
C ARG A 446 40.87 -3.64 -19.81
N PHE A 447 41.39 -2.57 -19.21
CA PHE A 447 42.02 -1.50 -19.98
C PHE A 447 43.43 -1.90 -20.40
N ASP A 448 43.80 -1.52 -21.62
CA ASP A 448 45.13 -1.79 -22.14
C ASP A 448 46.16 -0.91 -21.40
N ALA A 449 47.29 -1.53 -21.04
CA ALA A 449 48.46 -0.80 -20.64
C ALA A 449 48.97 0.06 -21.81
N VAL A 450 49.53 1.22 -21.50
CA VAL A 450 50.18 2.06 -22.49
C VAL A 450 51.57 1.49 -22.78
N ASP A 451 52.10 1.68 -24.00
CA ASP A 451 53.46 1.26 -24.36
C ASP A 451 54.49 1.76 -23.32
N PRO A 452 55.42 0.91 -22.83
CA PRO A 452 56.42 1.30 -21.82
C PRO A 452 57.25 2.55 -22.18
N ALA A 453 57.53 2.77 -23.47
CA ALA A 453 58.26 3.97 -23.91
C ALA A 453 57.41 5.23 -23.75
N VAL A 454 56.11 5.13 -24.01
CA VAL A 454 55.15 6.21 -23.81
C VAL A 454 54.92 6.45 -22.32
N GLU A 455 54.79 5.39 -21.51
CA GLU A 455 54.64 5.51 -20.06
C GLU A 455 55.85 6.23 -19.42
N LEU A 456 57.07 5.96 -19.89
CA LEU A 456 58.27 6.67 -19.46
C LEU A 456 58.23 8.17 -19.83
N ALA A 457 57.77 8.49 -21.04
CA ALA A 457 57.63 9.88 -21.51
C ALA A 457 56.55 10.66 -20.74
N LEU A 458 55.51 9.97 -20.25
CA LEU A 458 54.41 10.56 -19.49
C LEU A 458 54.76 10.89 -18.03
N ARG A 459 55.93 10.47 -17.51
CA ARG A 459 56.29 10.67 -16.09
C ARG A 459 56.23 12.13 -15.61
N PRO A 460 56.78 13.13 -16.34
CA PRO A 460 56.71 14.53 -15.91
C PRO A 460 55.27 15.04 -15.85
N PHE A 461 54.46 14.68 -16.84
CA PHE A 461 53.03 14.99 -16.88
C PHE A 461 52.29 14.35 -15.70
N LEU A 462 52.46 13.05 -15.48
CA LEU A 462 51.84 12.32 -14.37
C LEU A 462 52.21 12.91 -13.01
N ALA A 463 53.47 13.33 -12.82
CA ALA A 463 53.90 13.99 -11.58
C ALA A 463 53.27 15.38 -11.38
N ALA A 464 52.98 16.13 -12.44
CA ALA A 464 52.25 17.39 -12.36
C ALA A 464 50.74 17.15 -12.14
N ALA A 465 50.15 16.21 -12.87
CA ALA A 465 48.75 15.80 -12.74
C ALA A 465 48.43 15.26 -11.34
N GLN A 466 49.32 14.42 -10.80
CA GLN A 466 49.16 13.86 -9.45
C GLN A 466 49.21 14.95 -8.38
N ARG A 467 50.10 15.94 -8.51
CA ARG A 467 50.16 17.09 -7.59
C ARG A 467 48.89 17.94 -7.64
N ALA A 468 48.30 18.12 -8.82
CA ALA A 468 47.07 18.87 -8.98
C ALA A 468 45.89 18.20 -8.25
N LEU A 469 45.76 16.87 -8.35
CA LEU A 469 44.67 16.12 -7.71
C LEU A 469 45.00 15.61 -6.30
N GLU A 470 46.21 15.84 -5.79
CA GLU A 470 46.63 15.37 -4.45
C GLU A 470 45.72 15.91 -3.34
N ARG A 471 45.32 17.19 -3.44
CA ARG A 471 44.37 17.84 -2.52
C ARG A 471 42.98 17.19 -2.53
N LEU A 472 42.62 16.54 -3.64
CA LEU A 472 41.35 15.85 -3.82
C LEU A 472 41.45 14.36 -3.45
N GLY A 473 42.63 13.89 -3.03
CA GLY A 473 42.84 12.50 -2.66
C GLY A 473 42.73 11.51 -3.83
N CYS A 474 42.81 11.99 -5.08
CA CYS A 474 42.62 11.18 -6.28
C CYS A 474 43.97 10.83 -6.94
N GLU A 475 44.11 9.58 -7.37
CA GLU A 475 45.26 9.08 -8.11
C GLU A 475 45.02 9.22 -9.62
N VAL A 476 46.02 9.69 -10.37
CA VAL A 476 45.92 9.84 -11.83
C VAL A 476 46.63 8.69 -12.52
N VAL A 477 45.90 7.97 -13.36
CA VAL A 477 46.42 6.84 -14.14
C VAL A 477 46.11 7.07 -15.62
N VAL A 478 47.02 6.66 -16.51
CA VAL A 478 46.77 6.66 -17.95
C VAL A 478 46.61 5.22 -18.43
N ARG A 479 45.53 4.95 -19.17
CA ARG A 479 45.23 3.65 -19.79
C ARG A 479 44.66 3.86 -21.18
N ALA A 480 44.72 2.84 -22.04
CA ALA A 480 44.09 2.88 -23.35
C ALA A 480 42.79 2.06 -23.33
N TYR A 481 41.66 2.70 -23.66
CA TYR A 481 40.35 2.02 -23.66
C TYR A 481 39.34 2.67 -24.62
N ASP A 482 38.29 1.94 -24.97
CA ASP A 482 37.16 2.43 -25.75
C ASP A 482 35.97 2.79 -24.84
N PRO A 483 35.08 3.73 -25.24
CA PRO A 483 35.09 4.45 -26.52
C PRO A 483 36.10 5.61 -26.53
N VAL A 484 36.73 5.84 -27.69
CA VAL A 484 37.69 6.93 -27.93
C VAL A 484 37.12 8.31 -27.61
N SER A 485 35.80 8.48 -27.69
CA SER A 485 35.11 9.74 -27.35
C SER A 485 35.18 10.09 -25.87
N LEU A 486 35.39 9.12 -24.98
CA LEU A 486 35.45 9.33 -23.54
C LEU A 486 36.89 9.68 -23.12
N PRO A 487 37.15 10.92 -22.63
CA PRO A 487 38.51 11.35 -22.33
C PRO A 487 39.02 10.85 -20.98
N ALA A 488 38.15 10.69 -19.97
CA ALA A 488 38.55 10.24 -18.66
C ALA A 488 37.39 9.50 -17.96
N LEU A 489 37.76 8.59 -17.06
CA LEU A 489 36.85 7.86 -16.18
C LEU A 489 37.28 8.11 -14.73
N TYR A 490 36.32 8.37 -13.86
CA TYR A 490 36.56 8.43 -12.42
C TYR A 490 36.08 7.13 -11.79
N LEU A 491 36.98 6.39 -11.15
CA LEU A 491 36.72 5.08 -10.59
C LEU A 491 36.92 5.13 -9.08
N VAL A 492 35.92 4.67 -8.35
CA VAL A 492 35.94 4.60 -6.89
C VAL A 492 35.76 3.14 -6.51
N SER A 493 36.61 2.62 -5.62
CA SER A 493 36.41 1.27 -5.08
C SER A 493 35.23 1.27 -4.11
N ARG A 494 34.63 0.10 -3.88
CA ARG A 494 33.48 -0.07 -2.98
C ARG A 494 33.77 0.42 -1.55
N SER A 495 34.98 0.14 -1.04
CA SER A 495 35.41 0.60 0.29
C SER A 495 35.56 2.12 0.35
N ALA A 496 36.05 2.75 -0.72
CA ALA A 496 36.20 4.20 -0.81
C ALA A 496 34.85 4.92 -0.92
N ALA A 497 33.93 4.41 -1.75
CA ALA A 497 32.59 4.97 -1.91
C ALA A 497 31.75 4.85 -0.62
N PHE A 498 31.85 3.71 0.08
CA PHE A 498 31.21 3.51 1.38
C PHE A 498 31.76 4.47 2.44
N ASN A 499 33.08 4.61 2.53
CA ASN A 499 33.72 5.55 3.46
C ASN A 499 33.35 7.01 3.17
N ASP A 500 33.26 7.39 1.90
CA ASP A 500 32.83 8.73 1.48
C ASP A 500 31.37 9.03 1.87
N GLN A 501 30.46 8.06 1.70
CA GLN A 501 29.07 8.19 2.18
C GLN A 501 29.00 8.27 3.71
N LEU A 502 29.82 7.48 4.41
CA LEU A 502 29.89 7.50 5.87
C LEU A 502 30.39 8.86 6.39
N ALA A 503 31.41 9.42 5.73
CA ALA A 503 31.96 10.74 6.03
C ALA A 503 30.96 11.87 5.74
N ALA A 504 30.26 11.83 4.61
CA ALA A 504 29.22 12.81 4.29
C ALA A 504 28.02 12.74 5.25
N THR A 505 27.64 11.54 5.71
CA THR A 505 26.57 11.34 6.69
C THR A 505 27.00 11.84 8.08
N ARG A 506 28.27 11.67 8.44
CA ARG A 506 28.87 12.22 9.66
C ARG A 506 28.83 13.75 9.67
N ASP A 507 29.17 14.41 8.56
CA ASP A 507 29.13 15.87 8.46
C ASP A 507 27.72 16.47 8.66
N ALA A 508 26.68 15.63 8.54
CA ALA A 508 25.28 15.99 8.74
C ALA A 508 24.66 15.44 10.05
N ALA A 509 25.39 14.66 10.85
CA ALA A 509 24.85 13.97 12.03
C ALA A 509 25.38 14.55 13.37
N ASP A 510 24.54 14.50 14.42
CA ASP A 510 24.90 14.95 15.78
C ASP A 510 26.06 14.14 16.42
N GLU A 511 26.80 14.76 17.35
CA GLU A 511 28.03 14.26 17.99
C GLU A 511 27.92 12.83 18.58
N LEU A 512 26.71 12.40 18.97
CA LEU A 512 26.45 11.07 19.55
C LEU A 512 26.54 9.93 18.52
N TRP A 513 26.28 10.19 17.24
CA TRP A 513 26.36 9.18 16.16
C TRP A 513 27.77 9.10 15.55
N GLY A 514 28.57 10.17 15.65
CA GLY A 514 29.93 10.23 15.12
C GLY A 514 30.85 9.13 15.65
N GLY A 515 30.80 8.85 16.96
CA GLY A 515 31.66 7.84 17.59
C GLY A 515 31.33 6.38 17.20
N VAL A 516 30.08 6.09 16.84
CA VAL A 516 29.66 4.75 16.36
C VAL A 516 30.06 4.56 14.90
N LEU A 517 29.96 5.62 14.09
CA LEU A 517 30.38 5.62 12.69
C LEU A 517 31.92 5.48 12.56
N ASP A 518 32.69 6.07 13.48
CA ASP A 518 34.16 5.94 13.50
C ASP A 518 34.65 4.49 13.72
N ALA A 519 33.92 3.70 14.50
CA ALA A 519 34.25 2.28 14.72
C ALA A 519 33.96 1.40 13.50
N LEU A 520 33.00 1.78 12.65
CA LEU A 520 32.64 1.09 11.40
C LEU A 520 33.62 1.38 10.26
N ALA A 521 34.14 2.61 10.17
CA ALA A 521 35.09 3.05 9.14
C ALA A 521 36.49 2.41 9.23
N ALA A 522 36.87 1.87 10.40
CA ALA A 522 38.25 1.45 10.70
C ALA A 522 38.70 0.09 10.10
N SER A 523 37.89 -0.55 9.25
CA SER A 523 38.07 -1.97 8.89
C SER A 523 38.68 -2.27 7.50
N ALA A 524 39.08 -1.27 6.70
CA ALA A 524 39.87 -1.49 5.47
C ALA A 524 40.74 -0.27 5.12
N PRO A 525 41.96 -0.43 4.55
CA PRO A 525 42.74 0.69 4.05
C PRO A 525 41.96 1.42 2.94
N PRO A 526 41.98 2.77 2.89
CA PRO A 526 41.27 3.52 1.87
C PRO A 526 42.00 3.35 0.53
N ASP A 527 41.42 2.56 -0.38
CA ASP A 527 41.74 2.67 -1.80
C ASP A 527 41.45 4.10 -2.24
N ARG A 528 42.44 4.78 -2.83
CA ARG A 528 42.23 6.13 -3.37
C ARG A 528 41.42 6.05 -4.66
N PRO A 529 40.45 6.94 -4.88
CA PRO A 529 39.75 6.99 -6.15
C PRO A 529 40.73 7.32 -7.28
N GLN A 530 40.52 6.74 -8.46
CA GLN A 530 41.40 6.88 -9.60
C GLN A 530 40.73 7.67 -10.73
N LEU A 531 41.42 8.69 -11.25
CA LEU A 531 41.11 9.29 -12.52
C LEU A 531 41.90 8.59 -13.62
N VAL A 532 41.21 7.79 -14.43
CA VAL A 532 41.79 7.04 -15.54
C VAL A 532 41.64 7.82 -16.84
N LEU A 533 42.74 8.45 -17.28
CA LEU A 533 42.81 9.20 -18.53
C LEU A 533 42.93 8.24 -19.73
N ASN A 534 42.10 8.45 -20.76
CA ASN A 534 42.06 7.62 -21.95
C ASN A 534 43.15 8.00 -22.96
N HIS A 535 44.23 7.24 -23.05
CA HIS A 535 45.29 7.48 -24.04
C HIS A 535 44.83 7.37 -25.50
N ARG A 536 43.72 6.67 -25.78
CA ARG A 536 43.17 6.61 -27.15
C ARG A 536 42.47 7.91 -27.55
N ASN A 537 42.02 8.70 -26.57
CA ASN A 537 41.32 9.96 -26.82
C ASN A 537 42.27 11.05 -27.35
N PRO A 538 41.97 11.69 -28.51
CA PRO A 538 42.85 12.71 -29.09
C PRO A 538 43.08 13.95 -28.22
N LEU A 539 42.10 14.36 -27.40
CA LEU A 539 42.28 15.47 -26.48
C LEU A 539 43.28 15.10 -25.39
N VAL A 540 43.13 13.92 -24.78
CA VAL A 540 44.05 13.43 -23.73
C VAL A 540 45.47 13.35 -24.26
N ARG A 541 45.69 12.84 -25.48
CA ARG A 541 47.03 12.78 -26.08
C ARG A 541 47.68 14.15 -26.22
N ARG A 542 46.91 15.20 -26.53
CA ARG A 542 47.41 16.59 -26.57
C ARG A 542 47.63 17.18 -25.18
N VAL A 543 46.78 16.84 -24.22
CA VAL A 543 46.93 17.28 -22.82
C VAL A 543 48.19 16.68 -22.21
N THR A 544 48.51 15.42 -22.54
CA THR A 544 49.71 14.73 -22.04
C THR A 544 51.03 15.29 -22.61
N THR A 545 50.99 16.12 -23.65
CA THR A 545 52.19 16.78 -24.21
C THR A 545 52.41 18.20 -23.68
N LEU A 546 51.63 18.63 -22.68
CA LEU A 546 51.81 19.94 -22.07
C LEU A 546 53.01 19.95 -21.12
N ASP A 547 53.87 20.96 -21.28
CA ASP A 547 55.08 21.13 -20.45
C ASP A 547 54.88 22.14 -19.30
N ASP A 548 53.86 23.00 -19.37
CA ASP A 548 53.52 23.99 -18.33
C ASP A 548 52.75 23.32 -17.18
N PRO A 549 53.33 23.19 -15.97
CA PRO A 549 52.68 22.51 -14.85
C PRO A 549 51.37 23.16 -14.40
N GLU A 550 51.20 24.48 -14.54
CA GLU A 550 49.94 25.15 -14.20
C GLU A 550 48.84 24.77 -15.19
N LEU A 551 49.17 24.75 -16.48
CA LEU A 551 48.23 24.38 -17.53
C LEU A 551 47.87 22.89 -17.48
N VAL A 552 48.83 22.01 -17.12
CA VAL A 552 48.58 20.60 -16.83
C VAL A 552 47.58 20.47 -15.67
N GLY A 553 47.77 21.23 -14.59
CA GLY A 553 46.84 21.25 -13.46
C GLY A 553 45.43 21.61 -13.88
N LEU A 554 45.24 22.75 -14.56
CA LEU A 554 43.93 23.21 -15.04
C LEU A 554 43.26 22.19 -15.99
N ALA A 555 44.02 21.56 -16.88
CA ALA A 555 43.49 20.58 -17.82
C ALA A 555 43.07 19.27 -17.12
N VAL A 556 43.86 18.78 -16.17
CA VAL A 556 43.55 17.55 -15.41
C VAL A 556 42.39 17.78 -14.46
N GLU A 557 42.31 18.93 -13.80
CA GLU A 557 41.18 19.35 -12.97
C GLU A 557 39.86 19.43 -13.77
N ALA A 558 39.92 19.97 -14.99
CA ALA A 558 38.76 20.01 -15.88
C ALA A 558 38.33 18.61 -16.33
N LEU A 559 39.29 17.74 -16.68
CA LEU A 559 39.01 16.34 -17.03
C LEU A 559 38.45 15.53 -15.85
N TYR A 560 38.96 15.79 -14.63
CA TYR A 560 38.45 15.23 -13.39
C TYR A 560 36.98 15.60 -13.19
N GLY A 561 36.66 16.89 -13.22
CA GLY A 561 35.30 17.35 -13.01
C GLY A 561 34.35 16.92 -14.14
N GLN A 562 34.83 16.83 -15.38
CA GLN A 562 34.06 16.25 -16.48
C GLN A 562 33.76 14.76 -16.24
N ALA A 563 34.74 13.98 -15.76
CA ALA A 563 34.55 12.58 -15.44
C ALA A 563 33.56 12.38 -14.28
N LEU A 564 33.60 13.24 -13.25
CA LEU A 564 32.60 13.26 -12.18
C LEU A 564 31.18 13.51 -12.73
N LEU A 565 31.03 14.51 -13.60
CA LEU A 565 29.74 14.88 -14.20
C LEU A 565 29.18 13.76 -15.09
N LEU A 566 30.01 13.19 -15.96
CA LEU A 566 29.61 12.09 -16.85
C LEU A 566 29.30 10.81 -16.07
N GLY A 567 30.02 10.56 -14.98
CA GLY A 567 29.76 9.44 -14.07
C GLY A 567 28.67 9.70 -13.03
N HIS A 568 28.01 10.86 -13.04
CA HIS A 568 27.00 11.25 -12.05
C HIS A 568 27.47 11.12 -10.59
N HIS A 569 28.76 11.33 -10.33
CA HIS A 569 29.28 11.31 -8.97
C HIS A 569 28.81 12.55 -8.20
N PRO A 570 28.55 12.44 -6.87
CA PRO A 570 28.24 13.59 -6.03
C PRO A 570 29.38 14.63 -6.11
N ILE A 571 29.02 15.88 -6.43
CA ILE A 571 29.99 16.98 -6.56
C ILE A 571 30.11 17.67 -5.20
N ARG A 572 31.29 17.62 -4.58
CA ARG A 572 31.56 18.34 -3.33
C ARG A 572 31.74 19.83 -3.61
N ALA A 573 31.62 20.66 -2.57
CA ALA A 573 31.88 22.09 -2.70
C ALA A 573 33.31 22.38 -3.23
N ALA A 574 34.29 21.56 -2.84
CA ALA A 574 35.65 21.63 -3.34
C ALA A 574 35.76 21.30 -4.84
N ASP A 575 34.98 20.33 -5.33
CA ASP A 575 34.96 19.91 -6.73
C ASP A 575 34.28 20.96 -7.61
N ALA A 576 33.18 21.55 -7.14
CA ALA A 576 32.46 22.62 -7.84
C ALA A 576 33.31 23.90 -7.97
N ALA A 577 34.01 24.29 -6.90
CA ALA A 577 34.93 25.42 -6.93
C ALA A 577 36.07 25.20 -7.93
N LEU A 578 36.60 23.97 -7.98
CA LEU A 578 37.68 23.56 -8.87
C LEU A 578 37.24 23.47 -10.34
N LEU A 579 36.04 22.96 -10.60
CA LEU A 579 35.41 22.99 -11.92
C LEU A 579 35.29 24.42 -12.46
N ASN A 580 34.87 25.36 -11.61
CA ASN A 580 34.74 26.76 -12.00
C ASN A 580 36.11 27.43 -12.20
N SER A 581 37.07 27.21 -11.29
CA SER A 581 38.41 27.79 -11.41
C SER A 581 39.19 27.24 -12.60
N SER A 582 39.09 25.94 -12.87
CA SER A 582 39.72 25.30 -14.03
C SER A 582 39.12 25.79 -15.34
N PHE A 583 37.79 25.88 -15.43
CA PHE A 583 37.11 26.44 -16.60
C PHE A 583 37.49 27.90 -16.86
N LEU A 584 37.43 28.76 -15.83
CA LEU A 584 37.81 30.17 -15.96
C LEU A 584 39.31 30.34 -16.26
N GLY A 585 40.17 29.51 -15.68
CA GLY A 585 41.61 29.51 -15.94
C GLY A 585 41.96 29.11 -17.37
N LEU A 586 41.32 28.05 -17.90
CA LEU A 586 41.46 27.65 -19.29
C LEU A 586 40.91 28.72 -20.24
N LEU A 587 39.76 29.34 -19.91
CA LEU A 587 39.17 30.43 -20.69
C LEU A 587 40.10 31.67 -20.70
N GLY A 588 40.69 32.02 -19.56
CA GLY A 588 41.64 33.14 -19.45
C GLY A 588 42.92 32.93 -20.23
N ARG A 589 43.36 31.69 -20.43
CA ARG A 589 44.48 31.35 -21.32
C ARG A 589 44.08 31.31 -22.80
N ALA A 590 42.81 31.01 -23.11
CA ALA A 590 42.28 30.92 -24.47
C ALA A 590 41.80 32.26 -25.04
N VAL A 591 41.35 33.19 -24.18
CA VAL A 591 40.95 34.55 -24.56
C VAL A 591 42.16 35.46 -24.38
N PRO A 592 42.85 35.86 -25.46
CA PRO A 592 44.00 36.77 -25.32
C PRO A 592 43.54 38.08 -24.69
N GLY A 593 44.15 38.44 -23.56
CA GLY A 593 43.97 39.75 -22.95
C GLY A 593 44.39 40.83 -23.93
N ARG A 594 43.44 41.67 -24.38
CA ARG A 594 43.78 42.98 -24.91
C ARG A 594 43.98 43.88 -23.70
N GLU A 595 45.24 44.09 -23.30
CA GLU A 595 45.61 45.29 -22.54
C GLU A 595 45.45 46.54 -23.41
#